data_AF-A0A925I0Y1-F1
#
_entry.id   AF-A0A925I0Y1-F1
#
_cell.length_a   1.000
_cell.length_b   1.000
_cell.length_c   1.000
_cell.angle_alpha   90.00
_cell.angle_beta   90.00
_cell.angle_gamma   90.00
#
_symmetry.space_group_name_H-M   'P 1'
#
loop_
_entity.id
_entity.type
_entity.pdbx_description
1 polymer ?
#
loop_
_entity_poly.entity_id
_entity_poly.type
_entity_poly.pdbx_seq_one_letter_code
_entity_poly.pdbx_strand_id
1 'polypeptide(L)'
;TSQAIALRRLDAPDGVTLLSRTEARPPLVDAAVFAGSFERNWSVGSFTSLTRQTGAAPMRAQEETLLEEVPKLSPACTDGAPWHRFPRGSVPGNFLHEQLEWMGNEGFACVEQANFDTRLAARCERAGWGNRQEDAVAWLRAVATTPLPVLDAPLSALDGVLPEMEFWFPAECLSSAALDKLCARHLLGDTPRPALPKRELHGMLKGFADLVFEHDERYWVLDYKSNALGAGDGAYHKQALANGMAAHRYDIQGAIYMLALHRLLRSRLGAGYSPEQHLGGALFLFLRGIANPHTRGCYWLEARPALLDGLDQLLDEASLPAKESEYE
;
A
#
# COMPACT_ATOMS: atom_id res chain seq x y z
N THR A 1 26.76 -68.07 -23.73
CA THR A 1 26.60 -69.07 -22.65
C THR A 1 26.73 -68.34 -21.33
N SER A 2 25.62 -68.18 -20.60
CA SER A 2 25.50 -67.29 -19.44
C SER A 2 25.92 -67.98 -18.15
N GLN A 3 26.85 -67.41 -17.39
CA GLN A 3 27.09 -67.77 -15.99
C GLN A 3 26.02 -67.10 -15.12
N ALA A 4 25.35 -67.86 -14.25
CA ALA A 4 24.35 -67.35 -13.33
C ALA A 4 24.79 -67.57 -11.87
N ILE A 5 24.51 -66.59 -11.02
CA ILE A 5 24.69 -66.66 -9.56
C ILE A 5 23.46 -67.35 -8.96
N ALA A 6 23.68 -68.27 -8.03
CA ALA A 6 22.62 -68.93 -7.27
C ALA A 6 22.70 -68.55 -5.78
N LEU A 7 21.55 -68.19 -5.19
CA LEU A 7 21.40 -67.98 -3.75
C LEU A 7 21.05 -69.30 -3.07
N ARG A 8 21.65 -69.57 -1.91
CA ARG A 8 21.25 -70.66 -1.02
C ARG A 8 20.94 -70.11 0.36
N ARG A 9 19.85 -70.58 0.97
CA ARG A 9 19.50 -70.28 2.35
C ARG A 9 20.41 -71.10 3.26
N LEU A 10 21.09 -70.44 4.19
CA LEU A 10 21.78 -71.12 5.28
C LEU A 10 20.75 -71.51 6.35
N ASP A 11 21.00 -72.63 7.02
CA ASP A 11 20.20 -73.04 8.17
C ASP A 11 20.35 -72.02 9.32
N ALA A 12 19.29 -71.87 10.12
CA ALA A 12 19.31 -70.95 11.25
C ALA A 12 20.36 -71.42 12.27
N PRO A 13 21.20 -70.54 12.82
CA PRO A 13 22.22 -70.94 13.79
C PRO A 13 21.57 -71.46 15.08
N ASP A 14 22.05 -72.61 15.57
CA ASP A 14 21.63 -73.16 16.85
C ASP A 14 22.10 -72.26 18.01
N GLY A 15 21.21 -71.98 18.95
CA GLY A 15 21.55 -71.29 20.20
C GLY A 15 21.42 -69.76 20.20
N VAL A 16 20.55 -69.18 19.36
CA VAL A 16 20.22 -67.75 19.47
C VAL A 16 19.12 -67.51 20.52
N THR A 17 19.39 -66.66 21.51
CA THR A 17 18.34 -66.10 22.38
C THR A 17 17.63 -64.99 21.62
N LEU A 18 16.43 -65.27 21.11
CA LEU A 18 15.59 -64.24 20.49
C LEU A 18 15.20 -63.22 21.57
N LEU A 19 15.58 -61.95 21.36
CA LEU A 19 15.14 -60.85 22.22
C LEU A 19 13.62 -60.64 22.03
N SER A 20 12.82 -61.24 22.91
CA SER A 20 11.39 -60.97 22.99
C SER A 20 11.19 -59.71 23.84
N ARG A 21 11.19 -58.54 23.19
CA ARG A 21 10.85 -57.28 23.86
C ARG A 21 9.32 -57.16 23.91
N THR A 22 8.73 -57.55 25.02
CA THR A 22 7.30 -57.29 25.27
C THR A 22 7.12 -55.80 25.58
N GLU A 23 6.78 -55.00 24.56
CA GLU A 23 6.37 -53.61 24.78
C GLU A 23 4.95 -53.57 25.33
N ALA A 24 4.82 -53.45 26.66
CA ALA A 24 3.54 -53.10 27.28
C ALA A 24 3.24 -51.63 26.97
N ARG A 25 2.50 -51.38 25.88
CA ARG A 25 2.04 -50.03 25.55
C ARG A 25 0.96 -49.62 26.57
N PRO A 26 1.03 -48.39 27.11
CA PRO A 26 -0.03 -47.89 27.98
C PRO A 26 -1.37 -47.89 27.23
N PRO A 27 -2.49 -48.07 27.93
CA PRO A 27 -3.81 -48.01 27.30
C PRO A 27 -3.99 -46.65 26.63
N LEU A 28 -4.62 -46.65 25.46
CA LEU A 28 -5.03 -45.42 24.80
C LEU A 28 -6.01 -44.70 25.74
N VAL A 29 -5.74 -43.42 25.99
CA VAL A 29 -6.67 -42.52 26.66
C VAL A 29 -7.44 -41.75 25.61
N ASP A 30 -8.72 -41.51 25.88
CA ASP A 30 -9.56 -40.70 25.01
C ASP A 30 -8.99 -39.28 24.88
N ALA A 31 -9.06 -38.73 23.66
CA ALA A 31 -8.60 -37.37 23.41
C ALA A 31 -9.42 -36.38 24.25
N ALA A 32 -8.74 -35.47 24.93
CA ALA A 32 -9.41 -34.41 25.68
C ALA A 32 -10.28 -33.58 24.72
N VAL A 33 -11.56 -33.41 25.06
CA VAL A 33 -12.49 -32.59 24.29
C VAL A 33 -12.14 -31.12 24.51
N PHE A 34 -11.69 -30.45 23.46
CA PHE A 34 -11.43 -29.01 23.51
C PHE A 34 -12.74 -28.23 23.35
N ALA A 35 -13.21 -27.63 24.45
CA ALA A 35 -14.42 -26.80 24.49
C ALA A 35 -14.14 -25.29 24.36
N GLY A 36 -12.91 -24.90 24.02
CA GLY A 36 -12.55 -23.50 23.88
C GLY A 36 -13.22 -22.84 22.68
N SER A 37 -13.82 -21.68 22.90
CA SER A 37 -14.23 -20.75 21.86
C SER A 37 -13.11 -19.72 21.64
N PHE A 38 -12.81 -19.41 20.38
CA PHE A 38 -11.88 -18.37 20.00
C PHE A 38 -12.42 -17.64 18.78
N GLU A 39 -12.07 -16.37 18.67
CA GLU A 39 -12.48 -15.52 17.56
C GLU A 39 -11.83 -16.01 16.25
N ARG A 40 -12.65 -16.23 15.22
CA ARG A 40 -12.20 -16.83 13.94
C ARG A 40 -12.24 -15.87 12.76
N ASN A 41 -12.88 -14.72 12.94
CA ASN A 41 -13.08 -13.68 11.94
C ASN A 41 -12.16 -12.46 12.15
N TRP A 42 -11.27 -12.50 13.15
CA TRP A 42 -10.26 -11.47 13.35
C TRP A 42 -9.19 -11.54 12.26
N SER A 43 -8.92 -10.41 11.60
CA SER A 43 -7.93 -10.31 10.54
C SER A 43 -7.29 -8.93 10.48
N VAL A 44 -6.09 -8.88 9.89
CA VAL A 44 -5.45 -7.62 9.50
C VAL A 44 -5.79 -7.36 8.04
N GLY A 45 -6.50 -6.27 7.77
CA GLY A 45 -6.79 -5.78 6.43
C GLY A 45 -5.88 -4.62 6.04
N SER A 46 -5.82 -4.36 4.74
CA SER A 46 -5.27 -3.14 4.15
C SER A 46 -6.14 -2.64 2.99
N PHE A 47 -5.81 -1.46 2.45
CA PHE A 47 -6.51 -0.88 1.30
C PHE A 47 -6.67 -1.89 0.15
N THR A 48 -5.58 -2.57 -0.22
CA THR A 48 -5.58 -3.56 -1.30
C THR A 48 -6.50 -4.75 -0.98
N SER A 49 -6.51 -5.22 0.28
CA SER A 49 -7.41 -6.31 0.69
C SER A 49 -8.90 -5.91 0.62
N LEU A 50 -9.21 -4.66 0.95
CA LEU A 50 -10.57 -4.11 0.93
C LEU A 50 -11.10 -3.98 -0.51
N THR A 51 -10.22 -3.68 -1.47
CA THR A 51 -10.61 -3.45 -2.86
C THR A 51 -10.55 -4.71 -3.74
N ARG A 52 -9.64 -5.67 -3.47
CA ARG A 52 -9.32 -6.78 -4.39
C ARG A 52 -9.71 -8.18 -3.92
N GLN A 53 -10.45 -8.32 -2.83
CA GLN A 53 -10.86 -9.61 -2.25
C GLN A 53 -9.70 -10.52 -1.80
N THR A 54 -8.49 -10.01 -1.61
CA THR A 54 -7.34 -10.83 -1.18
C THR A 54 -7.35 -10.99 0.35
N GLY A 55 -7.40 -12.24 0.83
CA GLY A 55 -7.10 -12.56 2.23
C GLY A 55 -5.59 -12.68 2.37
N ALA A 56 -4.90 -11.56 2.56
CA ALA A 56 -3.44 -11.54 2.61
C ALA A 56 -2.94 -11.23 4.02
N ALA A 57 -1.84 -11.88 4.40
CA ALA A 57 -1.12 -11.59 5.64
C ALA A 57 -0.62 -10.14 5.67
N PRO A 58 -0.35 -9.54 6.85
CA PRO A 58 0.22 -8.21 6.93
C PRO A 58 1.53 -8.13 6.14
N MET A 59 1.59 -7.22 5.19
CA MET A 59 2.68 -7.04 4.23
C MET A 59 3.29 -5.64 4.38
N ARG A 60 4.45 -5.42 3.74
CA ARG A 60 5.10 -4.09 3.61
C ARG A 60 4.46 -3.28 2.49
N ALA A 61 4.66 -1.97 2.48
CA ALA A 61 4.15 -1.06 1.44
C ALA A 61 4.48 -1.57 0.02
N GLN A 62 5.72 -2.00 -0.21
CA GLN A 62 6.17 -2.50 -1.51
C GLN A 62 5.42 -3.77 -1.96
N GLU A 63 5.04 -4.64 -1.03
CA GLU A 63 4.29 -5.86 -1.32
C GLU A 63 2.82 -5.55 -1.67
N GLU A 64 2.25 -4.47 -1.12
CA GLU A 64 0.91 -4.01 -1.50
C GLU A 64 0.86 -3.50 -2.94
N THR A 65 1.88 -2.76 -3.37
CA THR A 65 2.01 -2.26 -4.74
C THR A 65 2.16 -3.39 -5.76
N LEU A 66 2.76 -4.53 -5.39
CA LEU A 66 2.85 -5.71 -6.25
C LEU A 66 1.48 -6.32 -6.61
N LEU A 67 0.49 -6.16 -5.72
CA LEU A 67 -0.86 -6.67 -5.90
C LEU A 67 -1.75 -5.73 -6.74
N GLU A 68 -1.27 -4.54 -7.09
CA GLU A 68 -1.98 -3.64 -7.99
C GLU A 68 -1.93 -4.16 -9.44
N GLU A 69 -3.09 -4.57 -9.97
CA GLU A 69 -3.20 -4.93 -11.39
C GLU A 69 -2.93 -3.72 -12.29
N VAL A 70 -2.03 -3.92 -13.24
CA VAL A 70 -1.70 -2.95 -14.29
C VAL A 70 -2.61 -3.23 -15.49
N PRO A 71 -3.40 -2.25 -15.98
CA PRO A 71 -4.12 -2.41 -17.24
C PRO A 71 -3.14 -2.77 -18.37
N LYS A 72 -3.53 -3.68 -19.27
CA LYS A 72 -2.74 -3.99 -20.47
C LYS A 72 -2.69 -2.77 -21.38
N LEU A 73 -1.71 -1.89 -21.17
CA LEU A 73 -1.40 -0.77 -22.06
C LEU A 73 -0.34 -1.17 -23.08
N SER A 74 -0.43 -0.57 -24.27
CA SER A 74 0.49 -0.67 -25.41
C SER A 74 1.96 -0.50 -24.99
N PRO A 75 2.95 -1.04 -25.73
CA PRO A 75 4.35 -1.02 -25.35
C PRO A 75 4.88 0.38 -25.00
N ALA A 76 5.92 0.43 -24.16
CA ALA A 76 6.58 1.67 -23.76
C ALA A 76 6.98 2.51 -24.99
N CYS A 77 6.77 3.82 -24.91
CA CYS A 77 7.18 4.73 -25.97
C CYS A 77 8.71 4.80 -25.96
N THR A 78 9.38 4.31 -27.01
CA THR A 78 10.85 4.23 -27.06
C THR A 78 11.52 5.58 -27.34
N ASP A 79 10.81 6.52 -27.95
CA ASP A 79 11.32 7.85 -28.34
C ASP A 79 10.78 8.99 -27.44
N GLY A 80 10.23 8.64 -26.27
CA GLY A 80 9.65 9.60 -25.32
C GLY A 80 10.63 10.15 -24.29
N ALA A 81 10.12 11.02 -23.42
CA ALA A 81 10.83 11.47 -22.22
C ALA A 81 11.22 10.29 -21.31
N PRO A 82 12.23 10.44 -20.41
CA PRO A 82 12.71 9.38 -19.53
C PRO A 82 11.60 8.60 -18.80
N TRP A 83 10.61 9.30 -18.26
CA TRP A 83 9.46 8.72 -17.56
C TRP A 83 8.45 8.00 -18.44
N HIS A 84 8.50 8.13 -19.77
CA HIS A 84 7.69 7.34 -20.71
C HIS A 84 8.45 6.13 -21.25
N ARG A 85 9.79 6.20 -21.30
CA ARG A 85 10.68 5.09 -21.68
C ARG A 85 10.87 4.07 -20.56
N PHE A 86 10.83 4.52 -19.30
CA PHE A 86 11.02 3.64 -18.15
C PHE A 86 9.94 2.53 -18.10
N PRO A 87 10.30 1.26 -17.85
CA PRO A 87 9.35 0.15 -17.91
C PRO A 87 8.13 0.31 -17.00
N ARG A 88 7.01 -0.25 -17.43
CA ARG A 88 5.74 -0.23 -16.70
C ARG A 88 5.57 -1.55 -15.95
N GLY A 89 4.89 -1.51 -14.81
CA GLY A 89 4.71 -2.68 -13.97
C GLY A 89 4.91 -2.34 -12.50
N SER A 90 4.52 -3.27 -11.64
CA SER A 90 4.71 -3.11 -10.20
C SER A 90 6.19 -3.18 -9.79
N VAL A 91 7.01 -4.03 -10.42
CA VAL A 91 8.46 -4.11 -10.15
C VAL A 91 9.20 -2.78 -10.41
N PRO A 92 9.11 -2.14 -11.60
CA PRO A 92 9.69 -0.80 -11.79
C PRO A 92 9.01 0.27 -10.93
N GLY A 93 7.71 0.11 -10.61
CA GLY A 93 7.00 0.98 -9.67
C GLY A 93 7.64 0.95 -8.28
N ASN A 94 7.81 -0.23 -7.69
CA ASN A 94 8.44 -0.41 -6.38
C ASN A 94 9.84 0.18 -6.32
N PHE A 95 10.65 -0.03 -7.37
CA PHE A 95 11.94 0.62 -7.48
C PHE A 95 11.82 2.14 -7.35
N LEU A 96 10.87 2.80 -8.01
CA LEU A 96 10.68 4.24 -7.87
C LEU A 96 10.28 4.63 -6.45
N HIS A 97 9.39 3.88 -5.79
CA HIS A 97 9.01 4.14 -4.39
C HIS A 97 10.22 4.03 -3.45
N GLU A 98 11.03 2.97 -3.57
CA GLU A 98 12.25 2.79 -2.76
C GLU A 98 13.23 3.96 -2.91
N GLN A 99 13.32 4.51 -4.12
CA GLN A 99 14.20 5.65 -4.38
C GLN A 99 13.63 6.96 -3.83
N LEU A 100 12.31 7.15 -3.92
CA LEU A 100 11.63 8.32 -3.36
C LEU A 100 11.59 8.28 -1.83
N GLU A 101 11.44 7.11 -1.22
CA GLU A 101 11.58 6.90 0.22
C GLU A 101 13.00 7.25 0.68
N TRP A 102 14.03 6.76 -0.03
CA TRP A 102 15.41 7.13 0.26
C TRP A 102 15.64 8.65 0.14
N MET A 103 15.10 9.29 -0.90
CA MET A 103 15.18 10.75 -1.05
C MET A 103 14.43 11.49 0.07
N GLY A 104 13.27 10.99 0.49
CA GLY A 104 12.52 11.54 1.62
C GLY A 104 13.29 11.44 2.93
N ASN A 105 13.95 10.31 3.19
CA ASN A 105 14.78 10.10 4.39
C ASN A 105 16.01 11.01 4.44
N GLU A 106 16.58 11.37 3.28
CA GLU A 106 17.70 12.32 3.17
C GLU A 106 17.23 13.78 3.12
N GLY A 107 15.93 14.01 2.89
CA GLY A 107 15.39 15.27 2.40
C GLY A 107 15.51 15.39 0.88
N PHE A 108 14.44 15.81 0.21
CA PHE A 108 14.40 15.91 -1.27
C PHE A 108 15.39 16.93 -1.85
N ALA A 109 15.86 17.89 -1.05
CA ALA A 109 16.96 18.80 -1.40
C ALA A 109 18.28 18.05 -1.70
N CYS A 110 18.39 16.76 -1.35
CA CYS A 110 19.53 15.92 -1.73
C CYS A 110 19.80 15.90 -3.25
N VAL A 111 18.77 16.18 -4.07
CA VAL A 111 18.87 16.29 -5.53
C VAL A 111 19.85 17.38 -6.00
N GLU A 112 20.09 18.40 -5.17
CA GLU A 112 21.01 19.52 -5.44
C GLU A 112 22.47 19.19 -5.07
N GLN A 113 22.71 18.10 -4.34
CA GLN A 113 24.05 17.69 -3.94
C GLN A 113 24.85 17.20 -5.15
N ALA A 114 26.13 17.58 -5.23
CA ALA A 114 27.02 17.23 -6.34
C ALA A 114 27.21 15.71 -6.53
N ASN A 115 27.02 14.90 -5.48
CA ASN A 115 27.14 13.45 -5.52
C ASN A 115 25.80 12.71 -5.73
N PHE A 116 24.69 13.42 -5.90
CA PHE A 116 23.36 12.82 -6.04
C PHE A 116 23.31 11.78 -7.18
N ASP A 117 23.77 12.16 -8.37
CA ASP A 117 23.76 11.29 -9.55
C ASP A 117 24.60 10.03 -9.31
N THR A 118 25.76 10.16 -8.66
CA THR A 118 26.63 9.01 -8.33
C THR A 118 25.98 8.09 -7.29
N ARG A 119 25.32 8.64 -6.27
CA ARG A 119 24.60 7.87 -5.24
C ARG A 119 23.42 7.12 -5.86
N LEU A 120 22.63 7.81 -6.67
CA LEU A 120 21.46 7.26 -7.34
C LEU A 120 21.86 6.19 -8.37
N ALA A 121 22.93 6.42 -9.14
CA ALA A 121 23.53 5.45 -10.04
C ALA A 121 23.87 4.13 -9.33
N ALA A 122 24.60 4.21 -8.21
CA ALA A 122 24.95 3.03 -7.43
C ALA A 122 23.73 2.29 -6.88
N ARG A 123 22.63 2.99 -6.56
CA ARG A 123 21.35 2.38 -6.17
C ARG A 123 20.67 1.68 -7.35
N CYS A 124 20.63 2.32 -8.52
CA CYS A 124 20.09 1.74 -9.76
C CYS A 124 20.80 0.44 -10.09
N GLU A 125 22.13 0.41 -10.03
CA GLU A 125 22.94 -0.77 -10.30
C GLU A 125 22.61 -1.92 -9.33
N ARG A 126 22.58 -1.64 -8.01
CA ARG A 126 22.25 -2.65 -6.99
C ARG A 126 20.84 -3.21 -7.14
N ALA A 127 19.89 -2.40 -7.61
CA ALA A 127 18.52 -2.81 -7.84
C ALA A 127 18.32 -3.54 -9.19
N GLY A 128 19.37 -3.73 -10.00
CA GLY A 128 19.29 -4.38 -11.30
C GLY A 128 18.78 -3.48 -12.44
N TRP A 129 18.77 -2.16 -12.24
CA TRP A 129 18.27 -1.15 -13.18
C TRP A 129 19.40 -0.32 -13.82
N GLY A 130 20.65 -0.81 -13.81
CA GLY A 130 21.81 -0.09 -14.37
C GLY A 130 21.64 0.35 -15.83
N ASN A 131 20.99 -0.47 -16.66
CA ASN A 131 20.68 -0.15 -18.06
C ASN A 131 19.63 0.96 -18.27
N ARG A 132 19.04 1.47 -17.19
CA ARG A 132 18.05 2.55 -17.17
C ARG A 132 18.43 3.67 -16.20
N GLN A 133 19.68 3.68 -15.72
CA GLN A 133 20.18 4.65 -14.76
C GLN A 133 19.96 6.10 -15.23
N GLU A 134 20.31 6.42 -16.48
CA GLU A 134 20.16 7.79 -17.01
C GLU A 134 18.70 8.24 -16.97
N ASP A 135 17.77 7.36 -17.35
CA ASP A 135 16.34 7.65 -17.31
C ASP A 135 15.84 7.84 -15.88
N ALA A 136 16.28 6.98 -14.95
CA ALA A 136 15.90 7.06 -13.54
C ALA A 136 16.41 8.34 -12.87
N VAL A 137 17.67 8.73 -13.13
CA VAL A 137 18.27 9.96 -12.61
C VAL A 137 17.52 11.18 -13.13
N ALA A 138 17.29 11.27 -14.44
CA ALA A 138 16.57 12.38 -15.03
C ALA A 138 15.13 12.48 -14.49
N TRP A 139 14.45 11.35 -14.31
CA TRP A 139 13.08 11.31 -13.84
C TRP A 139 12.96 11.69 -12.36
N LEU A 140 13.74 11.07 -11.47
CA LEU A 140 13.68 11.38 -10.03
C LEU A 140 14.10 12.82 -9.74
N ARG A 141 15.04 13.37 -10.53
CA ARG A 141 15.37 14.79 -10.49
C ARG A 141 14.16 15.65 -10.85
N ALA A 142 13.49 15.34 -11.96
CA ALA A 142 12.28 16.06 -12.36
C ALA A 142 11.16 15.98 -11.32
N VAL A 143 10.96 14.81 -10.70
CA VAL A 143 9.97 14.62 -9.62
C VAL A 143 10.31 15.49 -8.40
N ALA A 144 11.57 15.54 -7.99
CA ALA A 144 11.98 16.32 -6.84
C ALA A 144 11.90 17.84 -7.06
N THR A 145 12.20 18.33 -8.27
CA THR A 145 12.36 19.77 -8.54
C THR A 145 11.19 20.43 -9.25
N THR A 146 10.20 19.67 -9.73
CA THR A 146 9.03 20.25 -10.40
C THR A 146 8.02 20.75 -9.36
N PRO A 147 7.62 22.04 -9.40
CA PRO A 147 6.60 22.56 -8.49
C PRO A 147 5.25 21.84 -8.67
N LEU A 148 4.65 21.43 -7.56
CA LEU A 148 3.34 20.78 -7.54
C LEU A 148 2.25 21.86 -7.55
N PRO A 149 1.31 21.86 -8.52
CA PRO A 149 0.38 22.98 -8.71
C PRO A 149 -0.48 23.37 -7.51
N VAL A 150 -0.75 22.45 -6.59
CA VAL A 150 -1.59 22.68 -5.40
C VAL A 150 -0.80 23.30 -4.25
N LEU A 151 0.50 23.02 -4.18
CA LEU A 151 1.40 23.54 -3.16
C LEU A 151 2.14 24.80 -3.63
N ASP A 152 2.25 24.98 -4.96
CA ASP A 152 3.16 25.94 -5.60
C ASP A 152 4.63 25.76 -5.15
N ALA A 153 4.99 24.53 -4.78
CA ALA A 153 6.32 24.18 -4.26
C ALA A 153 6.77 22.81 -4.82
N PRO A 154 8.07 22.64 -5.12
CA PRO A 154 8.64 21.34 -5.45
C PRO A 154 8.88 20.51 -4.18
N LEU A 155 9.02 19.19 -4.33
CA LEU A 155 9.34 18.31 -3.19
C LEU A 155 10.66 18.71 -2.50
N SER A 156 11.65 19.18 -3.28
CA SER A 156 12.94 19.63 -2.78
C SER A 156 12.89 20.85 -1.86
N ALA A 157 11.79 21.59 -1.85
CA ALA A 157 11.57 22.74 -0.97
C ALA A 157 10.70 22.41 0.26
N LEU A 158 10.26 21.15 0.41
CA LEU A 158 9.44 20.75 1.55
C LEU A 158 10.32 20.45 2.77
N ASP A 159 9.86 20.94 3.91
CA ASP A 159 10.42 20.66 5.22
C ASP A 159 9.52 19.66 5.97
N GLY A 160 10.03 19.09 7.09
CA GLY A 160 9.22 18.25 7.96
C GLY A 160 8.66 16.98 7.29
N VAL A 161 9.42 16.39 6.36
CA VAL A 161 9.00 15.18 5.63
C VAL A 161 9.12 13.92 6.49
N LEU A 162 8.14 13.03 6.35
CA LEU A 162 8.06 11.71 6.96
C LEU A 162 7.71 10.69 5.85
N PRO A 163 8.71 10.02 5.25
CA PRO A 163 8.47 8.98 4.26
C PRO A 163 7.94 7.70 4.92
N GLU A 164 7.18 6.91 4.15
CA GLU A 164 6.60 5.61 4.54
C GLU A 164 5.96 5.60 5.94
N MET A 165 5.04 6.55 6.21
CA MET A 165 4.34 6.60 7.49
C MET A 165 3.41 5.40 7.64
N GLU A 166 3.78 4.45 8.49
CA GLU A 166 2.96 3.31 8.90
C GLU A 166 1.87 3.72 9.89
N PHE A 167 0.66 3.20 9.70
CA PHE A 167 -0.45 3.37 10.64
C PHE A 167 -1.27 2.10 10.82
N TRP A 168 -1.95 2.04 11.97
CA TRP A 168 -2.81 0.94 12.38
C TRP A 168 -4.07 1.49 13.01
N PHE A 169 -5.23 1.05 12.52
CA PHE A 169 -6.52 1.32 13.15
C PHE A 169 -7.17 0.05 13.65
N PRO A 170 -7.75 0.04 14.86
CA PRO A 170 -8.75 -0.95 15.18
C PRO A 170 -9.94 -0.76 14.24
N ALA A 171 -10.41 -1.86 13.67
CA ALA A 171 -11.58 -1.91 12.82
C ALA A 171 -12.45 -3.05 13.34
N GLU A 172 -13.43 -2.74 14.17
CA GLU A 172 -14.28 -3.77 14.76
C GLU A 172 -15.24 -4.37 13.73
N CYS A 173 -15.96 -3.57 12.94
CA CYS A 173 -16.79 -4.11 11.86
C CYS A 173 -16.87 -3.13 10.69
N LEU A 174 -15.73 -2.85 10.07
CA LEU A 174 -15.68 -1.90 8.96
C LEU A 174 -16.33 -2.53 7.73
N SER A 175 -17.54 -2.06 7.40
CA SER A 175 -18.24 -2.45 6.18
C SER A 175 -17.69 -1.71 4.96
N SER A 176 -17.19 -2.47 3.98
CA SER A 176 -16.71 -1.90 2.71
C SER A 176 -17.82 -1.18 1.94
N ALA A 177 -19.08 -1.59 2.08
CA ALA A 177 -20.22 -0.95 1.44
C ALA A 177 -20.54 0.42 2.07
N ALA A 178 -20.41 0.54 3.40
CA ALA A 178 -20.58 1.80 4.10
C ALA A 178 -19.46 2.78 3.76
N LEU A 179 -18.21 2.29 3.75
CA LEU A 179 -17.04 3.03 3.32
C LEU A 179 -17.18 3.54 1.87
N ASP A 180 -17.60 2.66 0.95
CA ASP A 180 -17.84 3.01 -0.45
C ASP A 180 -18.87 4.14 -0.59
N LYS A 181 -20.00 4.02 0.10
CA LYS A 181 -21.08 5.02 0.09
C LYS A 181 -20.63 6.36 0.66
N LEU A 182 -19.83 6.35 1.73
CA LEU A 182 -19.30 7.56 2.34
C LEU A 182 -18.34 8.26 1.38
N CYS A 183 -17.36 7.54 0.84
CA CYS A 183 -16.41 8.11 -0.12
C CYS A 183 -17.09 8.58 -1.40
N ALA A 184 -18.10 7.86 -1.92
CA ALA A 184 -18.86 8.27 -3.10
C ALA A 184 -19.62 9.59 -2.88
N ARG A 185 -20.08 9.87 -1.65
CA ARG A 185 -20.77 11.12 -1.31
C ARG A 185 -19.82 12.34 -1.30
N HIS A 186 -18.58 12.14 -0.87
CA HIS A 186 -17.66 13.25 -0.60
C HIS A 186 -16.55 13.42 -1.65
N LEU A 187 -16.18 12.36 -2.39
CA LEU A 187 -15.00 12.31 -3.25
C LEU A 187 -15.35 11.97 -4.70
N LEU A 188 -14.55 12.50 -5.64
CA LEU A 188 -14.60 12.26 -7.09
C LEU A 188 -15.93 12.60 -7.81
N GLY A 189 -16.92 13.19 -7.12
CA GLY A 189 -18.20 13.59 -7.72
C GLY A 189 -18.88 12.46 -8.50
N ASP A 190 -19.41 12.77 -9.67
CA ASP A 190 -20.11 11.80 -10.54
C ASP A 190 -19.17 10.90 -11.37
N THR A 191 -17.86 10.89 -11.07
CA THR A 191 -16.92 10.03 -11.81
C THR A 191 -17.27 8.56 -11.60
N PRO A 192 -17.53 7.79 -12.68
CA PRO A 192 -17.84 6.37 -12.56
C PRO A 192 -16.70 5.61 -11.91
N ARG A 193 -17.02 4.75 -10.94
CA ARG A 193 -16.04 3.95 -10.19
C ARG A 193 -16.54 2.53 -9.98
N PRO A 194 -15.66 1.51 -9.96
CA PRO A 194 -16.03 0.15 -9.61
C PRO A 194 -16.55 0.09 -8.17
N ALA A 195 -17.62 -0.67 -7.94
CA ALA A 195 -18.12 -0.90 -6.57
C ALA A 195 -17.11 -1.72 -5.76
N LEU A 196 -17.02 -1.46 -4.46
CA LEU A 196 -16.20 -2.30 -3.58
C LEU A 196 -16.85 -3.68 -3.39
N PRO A 197 -16.04 -4.75 -3.26
CA PRO A 197 -16.57 -6.05 -2.89
C PRO A 197 -17.19 -5.96 -1.48
N LYS A 198 -18.42 -6.46 -1.32
CA LYS A 198 -19.11 -6.44 -0.02
C LYS A 198 -18.38 -7.33 0.99
N ARG A 199 -17.78 -6.72 2.00
CA ARG A 199 -17.01 -7.37 3.06
C ARG A 199 -17.11 -6.56 4.34
N GLU A 200 -16.84 -7.24 5.44
CA GLU A 200 -16.64 -6.64 6.75
C GLU A 200 -15.23 -6.98 7.21
N LEU A 201 -14.52 -5.98 7.70
CA LEU A 201 -13.23 -6.15 8.35
C LEU A 201 -13.44 -6.06 9.85
N HIS A 202 -13.20 -7.18 10.54
CA HIS A 202 -13.10 -7.28 11.98
C HIS A 202 -11.63 -7.57 12.33
N GLY A 203 -10.99 -6.66 13.06
CA GLY A 203 -9.60 -6.73 13.48
C GLY A 203 -8.86 -5.39 13.32
N MET A 204 -7.83 -5.35 12.48
CA MET A 204 -6.98 -4.16 12.31
C MET A 204 -6.91 -3.75 10.84
N LEU A 205 -6.99 -2.45 10.57
CA LEU A 205 -6.66 -1.86 9.28
C LEU A 205 -5.23 -1.30 9.34
N LYS A 206 -4.35 -1.81 8.50
CA LYS A 206 -2.97 -1.36 8.34
C LYS A 206 -2.81 -0.61 7.01
N GLY A 207 -1.94 0.38 6.98
CA GLY A 207 -1.46 0.95 5.73
C GLY A 207 -0.17 1.76 5.90
N PHE A 208 0.36 2.20 4.76
CA PHE A 208 1.55 3.04 4.67
C PHE A 208 1.25 4.21 3.74
N ALA A 209 1.46 5.44 4.20
CA ALA A 209 1.44 6.61 3.33
C ALA A 209 2.87 6.86 2.82
N ASP A 210 3.06 6.99 1.50
CA ASP A 210 4.40 7.14 0.92
C ASP A 210 5.15 8.35 1.46
N LEU A 211 4.45 9.48 1.62
CA LEU A 211 5.01 10.70 2.17
C LEU A 211 3.97 11.47 2.98
N VAL A 212 4.32 11.84 4.20
CA VAL A 212 3.64 12.88 4.98
C VAL A 212 4.57 14.05 5.14
N PHE A 213 4.08 15.28 5.02
CA PHE A 213 4.92 16.47 5.16
C PHE A 213 4.11 17.66 5.64
N GLU A 214 4.81 18.69 6.08
CA GLU A 214 4.24 19.99 6.43
C GLU A 214 4.65 21.02 5.37
N HIS A 215 3.69 21.85 4.97
CA HIS A 215 3.92 22.95 4.03
C HIS A 215 2.88 24.04 4.29
N ASP A 216 3.34 25.27 4.48
CA ASP A 216 2.54 26.44 4.84
C ASP A 216 1.62 26.17 6.06
N GLU A 217 2.16 25.57 7.12
CA GLU A 217 1.46 25.22 8.38
C GLU A 217 0.36 24.17 8.21
N ARG A 218 0.27 23.55 7.02
CA ARG A 218 -0.66 22.48 6.70
C ARG A 218 0.08 21.17 6.51
N TYR A 219 -0.52 20.10 7.01
CA TYR A 219 -0.02 18.74 6.89
C TYR A 219 -0.71 18.02 5.74
N TRP A 220 0.08 17.32 4.94
CA TRP A 220 -0.35 16.68 3.71
C TRP A 220 0.02 15.21 3.70
N VAL A 221 -0.78 14.42 3.00
CA VAL A 221 -0.38 13.09 2.55
C VAL A 221 -0.07 13.17 1.06
N LEU A 222 0.99 12.53 0.61
CA LEU A 222 1.27 12.31 -0.79
C LEU A 222 1.53 10.83 -1.06
N ASP A 223 0.93 10.33 -2.13
CA ASP A 223 1.10 8.96 -2.63
C ASP A 223 1.61 9.01 -4.08
N TYR A 224 2.64 8.22 -4.37
CA TYR A 224 3.27 8.15 -5.68
C TYR A 224 2.60 7.08 -6.53
N LYS A 225 2.21 7.44 -7.76
CA LYS A 225 1.59 6.51 -8.71
C LYS A 225 2.44 6.39 -9.97
N SER A 226 3.00 5.21 -10.22
CA SER A 226 3.78 4.93 -11.44
C SER A 226 2.91 4.51 -12.65
N ASN A 227 1.58 4.50 -12.48
CA ASN A 227 0.59 4.10 -13.47
C ASN A 227 0.76 4.89 -14.78
N ALA A 228 0.69 4.18 -15.90
CA ALA A 228 0.68 4.81 -17.21
C ALA A 228 -0.77 5.11 -17.64
N LEU A 229 -1.12 6.38 -17.83
CA LEU A 229 -2.44 6.77 -18.34
C LEU A 229 -2.47 6.93 -19.87
N GLY A 230 -1.30 6.94 -20.50
CA GLY A 230 -1.12 7.02 -21.94
C GLY A 230 0.36 7.10 -22.34
N ALA A 231 0.62 7.50 -23.58
CA ALA A 231 1.96 7.44 -24.17
C ALA A 231 2.86 8.68 -23.94
N GLY A 232 2.31 9.78 -23.42
CA GLY A 232 3.01 11.05 -23.28
C GLY A 232 2.38 11.98 -22.24
N ASP A 233 2.97 13.15 -22.04
CA ASP A 233 2.58 14.09 -20.96
C ASP A 233 1.14 14.58 -21.10
N GLY A 234 0.64 14.72 -22.33
CA GLY A 234 -0.74 15.12 -22.62
C GLY A 234 -1.80 14.14 -22.10
N ALA A 235 -1.43 12.88 -21.82
CA ALA A 235 -2.36 11.87 -21.29
C ALA A 235 -2.70 12.05 -19.80
N TYR A 236 -2.00 12.94 -19.09
CA TYR A 236 -2.19 13.17 -17.64
C TYR A 236 -3.03 14.42 -17.37
N HIS A 237 -4.01 14.71 -18.23
CA HIS A 237 -4.96 15.80 -18.02
C HIS A 237 -5.93 15.48 -16.86
N LYS A 238 -6.59 16.52 -16.33
CA LYS A 238 -7.46 16.43 -15.13
C LYS A 238 -8.46 15.26 -15.17
N GLN A 239 -9.18 15.08 -16.28
CA GLN A 239 -10.15 13.99 -16.42
C GLN A 239 -9.49 12.60 -16.45
N ALA A 240 -8.32 12.45 -17.08
CA ALA A 240 -7.61 11.17 -17.09
C ALA A 240 -7.11 10.80 -15.68
N LEU A 241 -6.61 11.78 -14.92
CA LEU A 241 -6.24 11.59 -13.52
C LEU A 241 -7.45 11.19 -12.67
N ALA A 242 -8.60 11.88 -12.81
CA ALA A 242 -9.83 11.52 -12.11
C ALA A 242 -10.29 10.08 -12.43
N ASN A 243 -10.23 9.69 -13.70
CA ASN A 243 -10.56 8.34 -14.13
C ASN A 243 -9.57 7.30 -13.56
N GLY A 244 -8.27 7.62 -13.52
CA GLY A 244 -7.24 6.78 -12.90
C GLY A 244 -7.49 6.58 -11.41
N MET A 245 -7.80 7.67 -10.69
CA MET A 245 -8.20 7.64 -9.28
C MET A 245 -9.41 6.73 -9.05
N ALA A 246 -10.46 6.88 -9.87
CA ALA A 246 -11.68 6.09 -9.76
C ALA A 246 -11.47 4.61 -10.10
N ALA A 247 -10.72 4.32 -11.17
CA ALA A 247 -10.50 2.95 -11.64
C ALA A 247 -9.78 2.09 -10.60
N HIS A 248 -8.82 2.67 -9.89
CA HIS A 248 -8.03 1.96 -8.88
C HIS A 248 -8.57 2.15 -7.45
N ARG A 249 -9.67 2.88 -7.27
CA ARG A 249 -10.23 3.22 -5.96
C ARG A 249 -9.26 3.95 -5.02
N TYR A 250 -8.37 4.76 -5.59
CA TYR A 250 -7.46 5.61 -4.82
C TYR A 250 -8.21 6.70 -4.02
N ASP A 251 -9.51 6.93 -4.29
CA ASP A 251 -10.38 7.71 -3.42
C ASP A 251 -10.50 7.11 -2.01
N ILE A 252 -10.62 5.78 -1.91
CA ILE A 252 -10.65 5.07 -0.63
C ILE A 252 -9.29 5.12 0.06
N GLN A 253 -8.21 4.90 -0.70
CA GLN A 253 -6.85 4.94 -0.17
C GLN A 253 -6.55 6.32 0.45
N GLY A 254 -6.82 7.39 -0.30
CA GLY A 254 -6.61 8.76 0.17
C GLY A 254 -7.48 9.10 1.38
N ALA A 255 -8.72 8.64 1.41
CA ALA A 255 -9.61 8.82 2.56
C ALA A 255 -9.04 8.18 3.84
N ILE A 256 -8.57 6.94 3.75
CA ILE A 256 -7.97 6.22 4.89
C ILE A 256 -6.67 6.92 5.34
N TYR A 257 -5.82 7.36 4.41
CA TYR A 257 -4.57 8.03 4.77
C TYR A 257 -4.79 9.41 5.38
N MET A 258 -5.75 10.18 4.87
CA MET A 258 -6.14 11.46 5.48
C MET A 258 -6.69 11.24 6.90
N LEU A 259 -7.44 10.17 7.15
CA LEU A 259 -7.88 9.83 8.50
C LEU A 259 -6.70 9.49 9.43
N ALA A 260 -5.68 8.81 8.91
CA ALA A 260 -4.47 8.48 9.69
C ALA A 260 -3.76 9.74 10.15
N LEU A 261 -3.54 10.65 9.19
CA LEU A 261 -2.95 11.95 9.48
C LEU A 261 -3.83 12.76 10.42
N HIS A 262 -5.15 12.78 10.23
CA HIS A 262 -6.11 13.45 11.09
C HIS A 262 -6.02 12.98 12.55
N ARG A 263 -6.09 11.65 12.78
CA ARG A 263 -5.97 11.06 14.12
C ARG A 263 -4.60 11.34 14.75
N LEU A 264 -3.53 11.27 13.97
CA LEU A 264 -2.17 11.59 14.43
C LEU A 264 -2.06 13.03 14.88
N LEU A 265 -2.52 14.00 14.07
CA LEU A 265 -2.46 15.42 14.41
C LEU A 265 -3.35 15.75 15.61
N ARG A 266 -4.55 15.18 15.69
CA ARG A 266 -5.43 15.31 16.86
C ARG A 266 -4.74 14.84 18.14
N SER A 267 -4.01 13.73 18.07
CA SER A 267 -3.23 13.19 19.20
C SER A 267 -2.04 14.08 19.58
N ARG A 268 -1.33 14.64 18.59
CA ARG A 268 -0.10 15.43 18.81
C ARG A 268 -0.38 16.88 19.22
N LEU A 269 -1.33 17.53 18.57
CA LEU A 269 -1.63 18.95 18.72
C LEU A 269 -2.79 19.20 19.70
N GLY A 270 -3.58 18.17 20.02
CA GLY A 270 -4.65 18.25 21.02
C GLY A 270 -5.66 19.36 20.72
N ALA A 271 -5.92 20.21 21.71
CA ALA A 271 -6.88 21.32 21.59
C ALA A 271 -6.48 22.39 20.56
N GLY A 272 -5.22 22.43 20.12
CA GLY A 272 -4.75 23.34 19.07
C GLY A 272 -5.09 22.87 17.65
N TYR A 273 -5.59 21.64 17.49
CA TYR A 273 -5.85 21.07 16.18
C TYR A 273 -7.22 21.48 15.61
N SER A 274 -7.20 22.24 14.53
CA SER A 274 -8.35 22.42 13.61
C SER A 274 -8.07 21.72 12.28
N PRO A 275 -8.90 20.75 11.84
CA PRO A 275 -8.75 20.08 10.55
C PRO A 275 -8.77 21.05 9.36
N GLU A 276 -9.63 22.06 9.39
CA GLU A 276 -9.79 23.04 8.32
C GLU A 276 -8.54 23.91 8.12
N GLN A 277 -7.83 24.19 9.22
CA GLN A 277 -6.60 24.97 9.21
C GLN A 277 -5.40 24.09 8.88
N HIS A 278 -5.27 22.94 9.53
CA HIS A 278 -4.02 22.17 9.53
C HIS A 278 -3.99 21.01 8.52
N LEU A 279 -5.11 20.53 7.96
CA LEU A 279 -5.05 19.47 6.95
C LEU A 279 -5.09 20.03 5.54
N GLY A 280 -4.05 19.74 4.75
CA GLY A 280 -3.98 20.03 3.33
C GLY A 280 -4.80 19.09 2.44
N GLY A 281 -4.94 17.84 2.86
CA GLY A 281 -5.57 16.77 2.08
C GLY A 281 -4.56 15.76 1.56
N ALA A 282 -4.96 14.98 0.55
CA ALA A 282 -4.12 13.97 -0.07
C ALA A 282 -3.78 14.34 -1.51
N LEU A 283 -2.51 14.25 -1.87
CA LEU A 283 -1.98 14.43 -3.21
C LEU A 283 -1.61 13.08 -3.81
N PHE A 284 -2.13 12.79 -4.99
CA PHE A 284 -1.73 11.62 -5.77
C PHE A 284 -0.84 12.12 -6.91
N LEU A 285 0.43 11.75 -6.86
CA LEU A 285 1.42 12.16 -7.85
C LEU A 285 1.62 11.04 -8.85
N PHE A 286 0.93 11.12 -9.99
CA PHE A 286 1.17 10.24 -11.13
C PHE A 286 2.52 10.61 -11.76
N LEU A 287 3.58 9.92 -11.36
CA LEU A 287 4.99 10.25 -11.63
C LEU A 287 5.28 10.45 -13.12
N ARG A 288 4.59 9.70 -14.00
CA ARG A 288 4.75 9.79 -15.46
C ARG A 288 4.08 11.02 -16.08
N GLY A 289 3.24 11.71 -15.33
CA GLY A 289 2.59 12.95 -15.70
C GLY A 289 3.37 14.20 -15.30
N ILE A 290 4.57 14.06 -14.71
CA ILE A 290 5.32 15.18 -14.10
C ILE A 290 5.52 16.37 -15.04
N ALA A 291 5.66 16.12 -16.34
CA ALA A 291 5.84 17.18 -17.34
C ALA A 291 4.55 17.69 -17.98
N ASN A 292 3.37 17.20 -17.60
CA ASN A 292 2.10 17.78 -18.07
C ASN A 292 2.05 19.27 -17.67
N PRO A 293 1.80 20.20 -18.61
CA PRO A 293 1.94 21.63 -18.35
C PRO A 293 0.98 22.19 -17.30
N HIS A 294 -0.15 21.51 -17.04
CA HIS A 294 -1.19 21.99 -16.14
C HIS A 294 -1.25 21.19 -14.84
N THR A 295 -1.28 19.87 -14.94
CA THR A 295 -1.49 19.01 -13.78
C THR A 295 -0.20 18.61 -13.10
N ARG A 296 0.92 18.56 -13.85
CA ARG A 296 2.18 17.93 -13.39
C ARG A 296 1.97 16.51 -12.83
N GLY A 297 0.94 15.81 -13.30
CA GLY A 297 0.55 14.49 -12.78
C GLY A 297 -0.10 14.51 -11.40
N CYS A 298 -0.32 15.69 -10.81
CA CYS A 298 -0.88 15.85 -9.48
C CYS A 298 -2.42 15.82 -9.52
N TYR A 299 -3.00 15.01 -8.65
CA TYR A 299 -4.44 15.01 -8.35
C TYR A 299 -4.64 15.24 -6.85
N TRP A 300 -5.46 16.23 -6.50
CA TRP A 300 -5.73 16.59 -5.11
C TRP A 300 -7.09 16.12 -4.65
N LEU A 301 -7.10 15.38 -3.54
CA LEU A 301 -8.27 15.11 -2.73
C LEU A 301 -8.27 16.08 -1.55
N GLU A 302 -9.24 16.99 -1.57
CA GLU A 302 -9.49 17.95 -0.50
C GLU A 302 -9.84 17.23 0.81
N ALA A 303 -9.23 17.67 1.92
CA ALA A 303 -9.60 17.22 3.25
C ALA A 303 -10.99 17.78 3.61
N ARG A 304 -11.98 16.91 3.75
CA ARG A 304 -13.34 17.29 4.14
C ARG A 304 -13.61 16.81 5.57
N PRO A 305 -13.80 17.71 6.56
CA PRO A 305 -14.06 17.32 7.94
C PRO A 305 -15.20 16.31 8.07
N ALA A 306 -16.33 16.54 7.37
CA ALA A 306 -17.47 15.61 7.38
C ALA A 306 -17.15 14.20 6.84
N LEU A 307 -16.18 14.07 5.91
CA LEU A 307 -15.71 12.76 5.47
C LEU A 307 -14.88 12.09 6.58
N LEU A 308 -13.98 12.84 7.21
CA LEU A 308 -13.11 12.34 8.27
C LEU A 308 -13.92 11.91 9.50
N ASP A 309 -14.88 12.72 9.92
CA ASP A 309 -15.79 12.40 11.03
C ASP A 309 -16.60 11.14 10.73
N GLY A 310 -17.12 11.01 9.50
CA GLY A 310 -17.84 9.82 9.07
C GLY A 310 -16.96 8.57 9.05
N LEU A 311 -15.68 8.70 8.67
CA LEU A 311 -14.73 7.58 8.71
C LEU A 311 -14.34 7.20 10.15
N ASP A 312 -14.16 8.19 11.04
CA ASP A 312 -13.90 7.99 12.46
C ASP A 312 -15.05 7.18 13.07
N GLN A 313 -16.30 7.59 12.79
CA GLN A 313 -17.50 6.87 13.20
C GLN A 313 -17.55 5.46 12.61
N LEU A 314 -17.28 5.26 11.31
CA LEU A 314 -17.31 3.91 10.72
C LEU A 314 -16.28 2.95 11.32
N LEU A 315 -15.16 3.46 11.84
CA LEU A 315 -14.17 2.63 12.53
C LEU A 315 -14.51 2.42 14.02
N ASP A 316 -15.21 3.37 14.64
CA ASP A 316 -15.54 3.37 16.07
C ASP A 316 -16.95 2.79 16.40
N GLU A 317 -17.92 2.79 15.46
CA GLU A 317 -19.35 2.44 15.65
C GLU A 317 -19.66 0.98 16.04
N ALA A 318 -18.66 0.19 16.38
CA ALA A 318 -18.88 -1.08 17.08
C ALA A 318 -18.70 -0.98 18.61
N SER A 319 -18.38 0.21 19.14
CA SER A 319 -18.22 0.49 20.57
C SER A 319 -19.52 0.43 21.40
N LEU A 320 -20.69 0.19 20.79
CA LEU A 320 -21.95 0.04 21.51
C LEU A 320 -22.66 -1.23 21.03
N PRO A 321 -22.72 -2.30 21.85
CA PRO A 321 -23.71 -3.34 21.60
C PRO A 321 -25.07 -2.65 21.58
N ALA A 322 -25.86 -2.94 20.54
CA ALA A 322 -27.28 -2.62 20.54
C ALA A 322 -27.82 -3.09 21.89
N LYS A 323 -28.27 -2.15 22.72
CA LYS A 323 -29.08 -2.49 23.88
C LYS A 323 -30.29 -3.22 23.31
N GLU A 324 -30.33 -4.53 23.46
CA GLU A 324 -31.55 -5.30 23.34
C GLU A 324 -32.54 -4.67 24.33
N SER A 325 -33.43 -3.85 23.78
CA SER A 325 -34.64 -3.42 24.47
C SER A 325 -35.57 -4.63 24.50
N GLU A 326 -35.31 -5.57 25.41
CA GLU A 326 -36.38 -6.43 25.91
C GLU A 326 -37.21 -5.57 26.86
N TYR A 327 -38.36 -5.14 26.35
CA TYR A 327 -39.46 -4.63 27.14
C TYR A 327 -39.97 -5.73 28.07
N GLU A 328 -40.13 -5.37 29.35
CA GLU A 328 -41.02 -6.04 30.32
C GLU A 328 -42.44 -6.23 29.79
#